data_AF-A0A062V9D6-F1
#
_entry.id   AF-A0A062V9D6-F1
#
_cell.length_a   1.000
_cell.length_b   1.000
_cell.length_c   1.000
_cell.angle_alpha   90.00
_cell.angle_beta   90.00
_cell.angle_gamma   90.00
#
_symmetry.space_group_name_H-M   'P 1'
#
loop_
_entity.id
_entity.type
_entity.pdbx_description
1 polymer ?
#
loop_
_entity_poly.entity_id
_entity_poly.type
_entity_poly.pdbx_seq_one_letter_code
_entity_poly.pdbx_strand_id
1 'polypeptide(L)'
;MMRLDFEAFDQDLEGGWRILGSTPGCEAETADLIHKFRTMKVDGQRLSLMHHEMQLRGAAGQYGAAADLARDVLGFALSPEMQAYHEAELAFFARDYDGLLAARSRLAALPAPEGFKKGVEHFLANYPDQPPPVWPVNLDVVEGLIACFEKPYSEAYSFACRPDPQAETAAP
;
A
#
# COMPACT_ATOMS: atom_id res chain seq x y z
N MET A 1 10.84 5.59 3.61
CA MET A 1 10.89 5.10 2.21
C MET A 1 11.82 6.02 1.42
N MET A 2 12.81 5.48 0.68
CA MET A 2 13.70 6.30 -0.15
C MET A 2 12.92 6.86 -1.34
N ARG A 3 12.77 8.18 -1.39
CA ARG A 3 11.91 8.92 -2.32
C ARG A 3 12.55 9.23 -3.68
N LEU A 4 13.86 9.03 -3.82
CA LEU A 4 14.57 9.31 -5.07
C LEU A 4 14.31 8.21 -6.10
N ASP A 5 14.24 8.57 -7.38
CA ASP A 5 14.39 7.63 -8.48
C ASP A 5 15.87 7.26 -8.67
N PHE A 6 16.16 6.37 -9.61
CA PHE A 6 17.52 5.91 -9.84
C PHE A 6 18.44 7.07 -10.24
N GLU A 7 17.97 7.97 -11.11
CA GLU A 7 18.77 9.06 -11.64
C GLU A 7 19.17 10.04 -10.52
N ALA A 8 18.21 10.48 -9.71
CA ALA A 8 18.48 11.39 -8.61
C ALA A 8 19.27 10.74 -7.46
N PHE A 9 19.19 9.41 -7.30
CA PHE A 9 19.98 8.71 -6.29
C PHE A 9 21.42 8.44 -6.74
N ASP A 10 21.61 8.00 -7.98
CA ASP A 10 22.87 7.43 -8.47
C ASP A 10 23.61 8.28 -9.51
N GLN A 11 22.92 9.15 -10.25
CA GLN A 11 23.52 9.94 -11.34
C GLN A 11 23.69 11.43 -11.01
N ASP A 12 23.08 11.91 -9.91
CA ASP A 12 23.34 13.26 -9.40
C ASP A 12 24.77 13.34 -8.83
N LEU A 13 25.62 14.15 -9.48
CA LEU A 13 27.03 14.34 -9.10
C LEU A 13 27.21 15.21 -7.85
N GLU A 14 26.24 16.08 -7.55
CA GLU A 14 26.25 16.98 -6.39
C GLU A 14 25.30 16.51 -5.28
N GLY A 15 24.45 15.53 -5.57
CA GLY A 15 23.45 14.97 -4.67
C GLY A 15 23.51 13.45 -4.49
N GLY A 16 22.34 12.84 -4.31
CA GLY A 16 22.20 11.39 -4.18
C GLY A 16 23.01 10.77 -3.04
N TRP A 17 23.52 9.55 -3.26
CA TRP A 17 24.38 8.88 -2.27
C TRP A 17 25.77 9.53 -2.13
N ARG A 18 26.21 10.35 -3.11
CA ARG A 18 27.57 10.94 -3.13
C ARG A 18 27.82 11.93 -2.01
N ILE A 19 26.79 12.61 -1.50
CA ILE A 19 26.91 13.49 -0.32
C ILE A 19 27.47 12.70 0.87
N LEU A 20 26.89 11.52 1.15
CA LEU A 20 27.35 10.67 2.23
C LEU A 20 28.68 9.99 1.89
N GLY A 21 28.81 9.48 0.65
CA GLY A 21 29.99 8.76 0.18
C GLY A 21 31.27 9.59 0.09
N SER A 22 31.15 10.92 0.01
CA SER A 22 32.29 11.84 0.00
C SER A 22 32.74 12.29 1.39
N THR A 23 32.03 11.84 2.44
CA THR A 23 32.38 12.13 3.83
C THR A 23 33.33 11.04 4.35
N PRO A 24 34.57 11.39 4.76
CA PRO A 24 35.53 10.40 5.26
C PRO A 24 34.97 9.63 6.47
N GLY A 25 35.01 8.29 6.40
CA GLY A 25 34.48 7.42 7.45
C GLY A 25 33.00 7.04 7.32
N CYS A 26 32.31 7.44 6.24
CA CYS A 26 30.92 7.07 5.95
C CYS A 26 30.78 6.05 4.81
N GLU A 27 31.87 5.39 4.41
CA GLU A 27 31.90 4.50 3.25
C GLU A 27 30.97 3.29 3.46
N ALA A 28 30.95 2.71 4.67
CA ALA A 28 30.12 1.56 5.00
C ALA A 28 28.63 1.90 5.02
N GLU A 29 28.25 3.02 5.65
CA GLU A 29 26.87 3.50 5.71
C GLU A 29 26.35 3.89 4.33
N THR A 30 27.21 4.46 3.47
CA THR A 30 26.87 4.74 2.07
C THR A 30 26.64 3.45 1.29
N ALA A 31 27.48 2.43 1.47
CA ALA A 31 27.31 1.13 0.84
C ALA A 31 25.99 0.46 1.28
N ASP A 32 25.65 0.54 2.57
CA ASP A 32 24.37 0.06 3.11
C ASP A 32 23.19 0.84 2.55
N LEU A 33 23.31 2.16 2.40
CA LEU A 33 22.29 2.99 1.76
C LEU A 33 22.05 2.58 0.31
N ILE A 34 23.12 2.34 -0.48
CA ILE A 34 23.02 1.87 -1.86
C ILE A 34 22.43 0.46 -1.93
N HIS A 35 22.87 -0.45 -1.06
CA HIS A 35 22.31 -1.80 -0.96
C HIS A 35 20.80 -1.73 -0.67
N LYS A 36 20.42 -0.91 0.30
CA LYS A 36 19.02 -0.70 0.66
C LYS A 36 18.23 -0.06 -0.47
N PHE A 37 18.82 0.89 -1.22
CA PHE A 37 18.15 1.49 -2.38
C PHE A 37 17.92 0.45 -3.48
N ARG A 38 18.95 -0.30 -3.88
CA ARG A 38 18.81 -1.31 -4.96
C ARG A 38 17.86 -2.43 -4.58
N THR A 39 17.90 -2.91 -3.33
CA THR A 39 17.02 -3.99 -2.86
C THR A 39 15.60 -3.49 -2.70
N MET A 40 15.38 -2.33 -2.06
CA MET A 40 14.04 -1.76 -1.93
C MET A 40 13.40 -1.43 -3.29
N LYS A 41 14.17 -1.01 -4.31
CA LYS A 41 13.63 -0.77 -5.65
C LYS A 41 13.23 -2.08 -6.34
N VAL A 42 14.08 -3.11 -6.30
CA VAL A 42 13.77 -4.43 -6.88
C VAL A 42 12.61 -5.10 -6.14
N ASP A 43 12.68 -5.16 -4.82
CA ASP A 43 11.63 -5.75 -3.99
C ASP A 43 10.35 -4.94 -4.06
N GLY A 44 10.42 -3.61 -4.15
CA GLY A 44 9.25 -2.75 -4.33
C GLY A 44 8.58 -2.93 -5.69
N GLN A 45 9.36 -3.05 -6.77
CA GLN A 45 8.84 -3.38 -8.10
C GLN A 45 8.20 -4.77 -8.12
N ARG A 46 8.88 -5.75 -7.53
CA ARG A 46 8.36 -7.12 -7.38
C ARG A 46 7.08 -7.15 -6.57
N LEU A 47 7.06 -6.51 -5.39
CA LEU A 47 5.89 -6.38 -4.52
C LEU A 47 4.71 -5.77 -5.27
N SER A 48 4.93 -4.66 -5.99
CA SER A 48 3.90 -3.99 -6.78
C SER A 48 3.32 -4.91 -7.86
N LEU A 49 4.18 -5.59 -8.63
CA LEU A 49 3.75 -6.54 -9.66
C LEU A 49 3.00 -7.74 -9.08
N MET A 50 3.49 -8.30 -7.97
CA MET A 50 2.83 -9.41 -7.27
C MET A 50 1.46 -9.00 -6.72
N HIS A 51 1.36 -7.80 -6.16
CA HIS A 51 0.09 -7.24 -5.71
C HIS A 51 -0.90 -7.08 -6.88
N HIS A 52 -0.47 -6.52 -8.01
CA HIS A 52 -1.33 -6.40 -9.18
C HIS A 52 -1.75 -7.77 -9.76
N GLU A 53 -0.83 -8.73 -9.82
CA GLU A 53 -1.18 -10.10 -10.23
C GLU A 53 -2.22 -10.69 -9.27
N MET A 54 -2.00 -10.60 -7.96
CA MET A 54 -2.91 -11.09 -6.93
C MET A 54 -4.33 -10.54 -7.12
N GLN A 55 -4.48 -9.22 -7.31
CA GLN A 55 -5.78 -8.60 -7.54
C GLN A 55 -6.45 -9.06 -8.84
N LEU A 56 -5.68 -9.22 -9.91
CA LEU A 56 -6.20 -9.71 -11.20
C LEU A 56 -6.61 -11.19 -11.14
N ARG A 57 -5.86 -12.02 -10.42
CA ARG A 57 -6.23 -13.42 -10.10
C ARG A 57 -7.54 -13.45 -9.32
N GLY A 58 -7.66 -12.59 -8.30
CA GLY A 58 -8.89 -12.38 -7.54
C GLY A 58 -10.06 -12.01 -8.44
N ALA A 59 -9.90 -11.00 -9.29
CA ALA A 59 -10.94 -10.53 -10.20
C ALA A 59 -11.39 -11.61 -11.21
N ALA A 60 -10.48 -12.51 -11.59
CA ALA A 60 -10.77 -13.67 -12.43
C ALA A 60 -11.39 -14.86 -11.67
N GLY A 61 -11.64 -14.74 -10.36
CA GLY A 61 -12.17 -15.81 -9.51
C GLY A 61 -11.15 -16.89 -9.14
N GLN A 62 -9.86 -16.68 -9.41
CA GLN A 62 -8.78 -17.62 -9.12
C GLN A 62 -8.30 -17.49 -7.66
N TYR A 63 -9.23 -17.64 -6.70
CA TYR A 63 -9.00 -17.29 -5.29
C TYR A 63 -7.89 -18.09 -4.60
N GLY A 64 -7.68 -19.37 -4.94
CA GLY A 64 -6.54 -20.13 -4.42
C GLY A 64 -5.20 -19.49 -4.79
N ALA A 65 -5.01 -19.19 -6.08
CA ALA A 65 -3.80 -18.54 -6.57
C ALA A 65 -3.64 -17.11 -6.03
N ALA A 66 -4.74 -16.36 -5.90
CA ALA A 66 -4.73 -15.03 -5.30
C ALA A 66 -4.34 -15.11 -3.80
N ALA A 67 -4.87 -16.06 -3.05
CA ALA A 67 -4.52 -16.25 -1.63
C ALA A 67 -3.05 -16.67 -1.47
N ASP A 68 -2.52 -17.53 -2.34
CA ASP A 68 -1.10 -17.90 -2.30
C ASP A 68 -0.19 -16.68 -2.55
N LEU A 69 -0.50 -15.88 -3.58
CA LEU A 69 0.21 -14.63 -3.85
C LEU A 69 0.08 -13.62 -2.70
N ALA A 70 -1.10 -13.53 -2.07
CA ALA A 70 -1.32 -12.65 -0.92
C ALA A 70 -0.42 -13.03 0.27
N ARG A 71 -0.23 -14.34 0.52
CA ARG A 71 0.72 -14.81 1.54
C ARG A 71 2.17 -14.46 1.20
N ASP A 72 2.55 -14.56 -0.07
CA ASP A 72 3.90 -14.16 -0.50
C ASP A 72 4.11 -12.63 -0.37
N VAL A 73 3.09 -11.83 -0.73
CA VAL A 73 3.08 -10.37 -0.54
C VAL A 73 3.24 -10.00 0.94
N LEU A 74 2.53 -10.70 1.84
CA LEU A 74 2.66 -10.53 3.28
C LEU A 74 4.03 -10.96 3.85
N GLY A 75 4.84 -11.68 3.06
CA GLY A 75 6.23 -12.00 3.40
C GLY A 75 7.22 -10.84 3.18
N PHE A 76 6.81 -9.77 2.49
CA PHE A 76 7.64 -8.56 2.34
C PHE A 76 7.59 -7.68 3.59
N ALA A 77 8.56 -6.79 3.73
CA ALA A 77 8.54 -5.74 4.75
C ALA A 77 7.52 -4.65 4.36
N LEU A 78 6.31 -4.74 4.92
CA LEU A 78 5.21 -3.81 4.68
C LEU A 78 5.09 -2.79 5.82
N SER A 79 4.52 -1.62 5.52
CA SER A 79 4.02 -0.73 6.56
C SER A 79 2.76 -1.33 7.21
N PRO A 80 2.43 -0.97 8.46
CA PRO A 80 1.30 -1.57 9.18
C PRO A 80 -0.04 -1.48 8.44
N GLU A 81 -0.30 -0.36 7.76
CA GLU A 81 -1.53 -0.14 6.98
C GLU A 81 -1.59 -1.02 5.74
N MET A 82 -0.46 -1.20 5.04
CA MET A 82 -0.40 -2.09 3.87
C MET A 82 -0.47 -3.55 4.30
N GLN A 83 0.08 -3.90 5.46
CA GLN A 83 -0.06 -5.23 6.03
C GLN A 83 -1.53 -5.54 6.34
N ALA A 84 -2.23 -4.67 7.07
CA ALA A 84 -3.65 -4.87 7.39
C ALA A 84 -4.53 -4.91 6.13
N TYR A 85 -4.21 -4.11 5.12
CA TYR A 85 -4.89 -4.12 3.84
C TYR A 85 -4.71 -5.45 3.08
N HIS A 86 -3.48 -5.95 2.95
CA HIS A 86 -3.23 -7.24 2.28
C HIS A 86 -3.74 -8.44 3.09
N GLU A 87 -3.80 -8.35 4.42
CA GLU A 87 -4.49 -9.34 5.26
C GLU A 87 -6.00 -9.38 4.96
N ALA A 88 -6.63 -8.22 4.71
CA ALA A 88 -8.03 -8.16 4.30
C ALA A 88 -8.26 -8.80 2.93
N GLU A 89 -7.40 -8.51 1.95
CA GLU A 89 -7.47 -9.14 0.62
C GLU A 89 -7.29 -10.67 0.72
N LEU A 90 -6.29 -11.14 1.48
CA LEU A 90 -6.09 -12.56 1.76
C LEU A 90 -7.34 -13.19 2.38
N ALA A 91 -7.91 -12.55 3.40
CA ALA A 91 -9.10 -13.07 4.09
C ALA A 91 -10.30 -13.16 3.14
N PHE A 92 -10.49 -12.18 2.25
CA PHE A 92 -11.52 -12.23 1.21
C PHE A 92 -11.29 -13.43 0.27
N PHE A 93 -10.07 -13.61 -0.25
CA PHE A 93 -9.76 -14.75 -1.15
C PHE A 93 -9.89 -16.10 -0.44
N ALA A 94 -9.53 -16.18 0.84
CA ALA A 94 -9.67 -17.37 1.67
C ALA A 94 -11.11 -17.64 2.11
N ARG A 95 -12.05 -16.75 1.79
CA ARG A 95 -13.44 -16.78 2.28
C ARG A 95 -13.51 -16.80 3.82
N ASP A 96 -12.61 -16.07 4.45
CA ASP A 96 -12.50 -15.89 5.89
C ASP A 96 -13.10 -14.53 6.30
N TYR A 97 -14.39 -14.51 6.63
CA TYR A 97 -15.08 -13.28 7.01
C TYR A 97 -14.57 -12.70 8.34
N ASP A 98 -14.28 -13.56 9.32
CA ASP A 98 -13.79 -13.12 10.62
C ASP A 98 -12.37 -12.53 10.51
N GLY A 99 -11.52 -13.15 9.69
CA GLY A 99 -10.21 -12.61 9.34
C GLY A 99 -10.30 -11.25 8.65
N LEU A 100 -11.28 -11.07 7.75
CA LEU A 100 -11.52 -9.80 7.07
C LEU A 100 -11.96 -8.70 8.04
N LEU A 101 -12.86 -9.00 8.98
CA LEU A 101 -13.27 -8.05 10.03
C LEU A 101 -12.11 -7.69 10.98
N ALA A 102 -11.25 -8.67 11.30
CA ALA A 102 -10.08 -8.45 12.13
C ALA A 102 -9.07 -7.53 11.42
N ALA A 103 -8.82 -7.76 10.13
CA ALA A 103 -7.96 -6.92 9.31
C ALA A 103 -8.49 -5.49 9.19
N ARG A 104 -9.80 -5.31 8.96
CA ARG A 104 -10.46 -3.99 8.98
C ARG A 104 -10.26 -3.28 10.30
N SER A 105 -10.46 -3.98 11.41
CA SER A 105 -10.32 -3.42 12.76
C SER A 105 -8.88 -3.00 13.05
N ARG A 106 -7.89 -3.79 12.60
CA ARG A 106 -6.47 -3.42 12.66
C ARG A 106 -6.20 -2.15 11.86
N LEU A 107 -6.64 -2.09 10.59
CA LEU A 107 -6.45 -0.94 9.72
C LEU A 107 -7.07 0.34 10.29
N ALA A 108 -8.31 0.26 10.76
CA ALA A 108 -9.05 1.39 11.34
C ALA A 108 -8.39 1.96 12.61
N ALA A 109 -7.64 1.13 13.36
CA ALA A 109 -6.99 1.54 14.60
C ALA A 109 -5.62 2.21 14.40
N LEU A 110 -5.07 2.21 13.18
CA LEU A 110 -3.74 2.76 12.93
C LEU A 110 -3.75 4.30 13.01
N PRO A 111 -2.81 4.92 13.73
CA PRO A 111 -2.64 6.36 13.69
C PRO A 111 -2.13 6.79 12.31
N ALA A 112 -2.54 7.97 11.85
CA ALA A 112 -1.99 8.55 10.64
C ALA A 112 -0.47 8.73 10.78
N PRO A 113 0.33 8.30 9.79
CA PRO A 113 1.77 8.45 9.85
C PRO A 113 2.14 9.93 9.82
N GLU A 114 3.28 10.24 10.44
CA GLU A 114 3.83 11.59 10.39
C GLU A 114 3.98 12.06 8.94
N GLY A 115 3.49 13.27 8.66
CA GLY A 115 3.54 13.84 7.31
C GLY A 115 2.37 13.47 6.39
N PHE A 116 1.40 12.64 6.82
CA PHE A 116 0.21 12.32 5.98
C PHE A 116 -0.53 13.57 5.50
N LYS A 117 -0.80 14.53 6.41
CA LYS A 117 -1.46 15.80 6.07
C LYS A 117 -0.71 16.59 5.00
N LYS A 118 0.62 16.70 5.15
CA LYS A 118 1.48 17.34 4.14
C LYS A 118 1.47 16.59 2.81
N GLY A 119 1.35 15.26 2.85
CA GLY A 119 1.14 14.44 1.66
C GLY A 119 -0.18 14.75 0.97
N VAL A 120 -1.27 14.93 1.71
CA VAL A 120 -2.58 15.34 1.17
C VAL A 120 -2.52 16.73 0.54
N GLU A 121 -1.87 17.70 1.20
CA GLU A 121 -1.66 19.04 0.64
C GLU A 121 -0.87 18.98 -0.68
N HIS A 122 0.19 18.18 -0.72
CA HIS A 122 0.96 17.96 -1.94
C HIS A 122 0.14 17.26 -3.03
N PHE A 123 -0.70 16.29 -2.67
CA PHE A 123 -1.60 15.62 -3.61
C PHE A 123 -2.58 16.62 -4.24
N LEU A 124 -3.29 17.40 -3.43
CA LEU A 124 -4.25 18.39 -3.92
C LEU A 124 -3.61 19.46 -4.81
N ALA A 125 -2.36 19.84 -4.52
CA ALA A 125 -1.62 20.79 -5.34
C ALA A 125 -1.30 20.24 -6.75
N ASN A 126 -1.12 18.93 -6.89
CA ASN A 126 -0.78 18.29 -8.16
C ASN A 126 -1.99 17.66 -8.88
N TYR A 127 -3.06 17.35 -8.14
CA TYR A 127 -4.26 16.67 -8.62
C TYR A 127 -5.53 17.34 -8.06
N PRO A 128 -5.81 18.61 -8.42
CA PRO A 128 -6.87 19.40 -7.79
C PRO A 128 -8.29 18.85 -8.04
N ASP A 129 -8.48 18.10 -9.13
CA ASP A 129 -9.77 17.52 -9.51
C ASP A 129 -9.99 16.10 -8.93
N GLN A 130 -9.02 15.56 -8.18
CA GLN A 130 -9.10 14.24 -7.57
C GLN A 130 -9.48 14.35 -6.09
N PRO A 131 -10.31 13.44 -5.56
CA PRO A 131 -10.61 13.42 -4.13
C PRO A 131 -9.32 13.20 -3.33
N PRO A 132 -9.12 13.94 -2.22
CA PRO A 132 -7.92 13.79 -1.41
C PRO A 132 -7.88 12.40 -0.76
N PRO A 133 -6.68 11.82 -0.58
CA PRO A 133 -6.53 10.61 0.22
C PRO A 133 -7.05 10.82 1.64
N VAL A 134 -7.83 9.86 2.13
CA VAL A 134 -8.31 9.82 3.52
C VAL A 134 -7.53 8.75 4.29
N TRP A 135 -7.20 9.04 5.55
CA TRP A 135 -6.58 8.06 6.44
C TRP A 135 -7.66 7.33 7.27
N PRO A 136 -7.53 6.01 7.48
CA PRO A 136 -6.56 5.09 6.89
C PRO A 136 -6.79 4.86 5.39
N VAL A 137 -5.70 4.79 4.63
CA VAL A 137 -5.78 4.50 3.19
C VAL A 137 -6.38 3.10 2.97
N ASN A 138 -7.16 2.95 1.90
CA ASN A 138 -7.85 1.70 1.52
C ASN A 138 -8.88 1.18 2.55
N LEU A 139 -9.21 1.92 3.61
CA LEU A 139 -10.24 1.48 4.55
C LEU A 139 -11.61 1.31 3.86
N ASP A 140 -11.95 2.24 2.96
CA ASP A 140 -13.15 2.19 2.10
C ASP A 140 -13.19 0.92 1.23
N VAL A 141 -12.03 0.49 0.71
CA VAL A 141 -11.89 -0.75 -0.05
C VAL A 141 -12.22 -1.95 0.84
N VAL A 142 -11.61 -2.03 2.03
CA VAL A 142 -11.83 -3.15 2.96
C VAL A 142 -13.28 -3.20 3.42
N GLU A 143 -13.91 -2.05 3.66
CA GLU A 143 -15.33 -1.96 3.99
C GLU A 143 -16.22 -2.41 2.82
N GLY A 144 -15.81 -2.13 1.58
CA GLY A 144 -16.48 -2.68 0.39
C GLY A 144 -16.35 -4.20 0.27
N LEU A 145 -15.16 -4.75 0.56
CA LEU A 145 -14.95 -6.20 0.61
C LEU A 145 -15.85 -6.87 1.66
N ILE A 146 -16.08 -6.20 2.80
CA ILE A 146 -17.01 -6.68 3.84
C ILE A 146 -18.46 -6.60 3.36
N ALA A 147 -18.89 -5.44 2.87
CA ALA A 147 -20.27 -5.20 2.44
C ALA A 147 -20.71 -6.15 1.31
N CYS A 148 -19.76 -6.52 0.45
CA CYS A 148 -19.96 -7.38 -0.71
C CYS A 148 -19.21 -8.71 -0.60
N PHE A 149 -19.03 -9.24 0.61
CA PHE A 149 -18.24 -10.45 0.85
C PHE A 149 -18.65 -11.68 0.01
N GLU A 150 -19.95 -11.82 -0.25
CA GLU A 150 -20.49 -12.94 -1.03
C GLU A 150 -20.42 -12.73 -2.56
N LYS A 151 -20.06 -11.52 -3.01
CA LYS A 151 -19.94 -11.19 -4.44
C LYS A 151 -18.55 -11.56 -4.99
N PRO A 152 -18.38 -11.67 -6.32
CA PRO A 152 -17.06 -11.81 -6.92
C PRO A 152 -16.14 -10.65 -6.51
N TYR A 153 -14.85 -10.91 -6.37
CA TYR A 153 -13.86 -9.89 -5.98
C TYR A 153 -13.88 -8.66 -6.88
N SER A 154 -14.08 -8.85 -8.19
CA SER A 154 -14.20 -7.77 -9.16
C SER A 154 -15.35 -6.80 -8.86
N GLU A 155 -16.42 -7.28 -8.23
CA GLU A 155 -17.55 -6.46 -7.78
C GLU A 155 -17.28 -5.89 -6.38
N ALA A 156 -16.84 -6.72 -5.44
CA ALA A 156 -16.58 -6.33 -4.06
C ALA A 156 -15.49 -5.24 -3.92
N TYR A 157 -14.49 -5.26 -4.81
CA TYR A 157 -13.42 -4.26 -4.87
C TYR A 157 -13.85 -2.93 -5.53
N SER A 158 -14.98 -2.94 -6.24
CA SER A 158 -15.47 -1.78 -6.99
C SER A 158 -16.09 -0.71 -6.07
N PHE A 159 -16.21 0.51 -6.58
CA PHE A 159 -16.87 1.61 -5.87
C PHE A 159 -18.33 1.32 -5.50
N ALA A 160 -19.01 0.40 -6.20
CA ALA A 160 -20.41 0.07 -5.92
C ALA A 160 -20.60 -0.58 -4.54
N CYS A 161 -19.54 -1.17 -3.98
CA CYS A 161 -19.56 -1.83 -2.68
C CYS A 161 -19.00 -0.95 -1.56
N ARG A 162 -18.28 0.13 -1.90
CA ARG A 162 -17.65 0.99 -0.90
C ARG A 162 -18.70 1.89 -0.23
N PRO A 163 -18.49 2.25 1.05
CA PRO A 163 -19.36 3.22 1.70
C PRO A 163 -19.33 4.56 0.96
N ASP A 164 -20.48 5.22 0.86
CA ASP A 164 -20.59 6.54 0.27
C ASP A 164 -19.85 7.55 1.17
N PRO A 165 -18.81 8.26 0.66
CA PRO A 165 -18.11 9.29 1.41
C PRO A 165 -19.04 10.39 1.95
N GLN A 166 -20.23 10.55 1.38
CA GLN A 166 -21.22 11.55 1.78
C GLN A 166 -22.15 11.08 2.91
N ALA A 167 -22.22 9.76 3.18
CA ALA A 167 -23.13 9.21 4.20
C ALA A 167 -22.68 9.50 5.64
N GLU A 168 -21.38 9.65 5.90
CA GLU A 168 -20.85 9.92 7.25
C GLU A 168 -21.09 11.37 7.72
N THR A 169 -21.36 12.31 6.82
CA THR A 169 -21.67 13.70 7.19
C THR A 169 -23.14 13.94 7.55
N ALA A 170 -23.98 12.90 7.45
CA ALA A 170 -25.42 12.96 7.71
C ALA A 170 -25.84 12.37 9.06
N ALA A 171 -24.91 11.95 9.92
CA ALA A 171 -25.22 11.53 11.28
C ALA A 171 -25.46 12.78 12.18
N PRO A 172 -26.65 12.92 12.80
CA PRO A 172 -27.02 14.07 13.62
C PRO A 172 -26.28 14.16 14.96
#